data_AF-A0A920HFI7-F1
#
_entry.id   AF-A0A920HFI7-F1
#
_cell.length_a   1.000
_cell.length_b   1.000
_cell.length_c   1.000
_cell.angle_alpha   90.00
_cell.angle_beta   90.00
_cell.angle_gamma   90.00
#
_symmetry.space_group_name_H-M   'P 1'
#
loop_
_entity.id
_entity.type
_entity.pdbx_description
1 polymer ?
#
loop_
_entity_poly.entity_id
_entity_poly.type
_entity_poly.pdbx_seq_one_letter_code
_entity_poly.pdbx_strand_id
1 'polypeptide(L)'
;MNSTTHDIISSLLTYGVDNNKIYNNVYNSNEISKLKLLSVALKNLELIIDKKTALMHICQNDLIKNNYKKGDSEGIVNYGLTLSGIQFSVIFIEDENEKNKFKISFRSKEDFPCNEFASNFF
;
A
#
# COMPACT_ATOMS: atom_id res chain seq x y z
N MET A 1 2.18 3.84 17.28
CA MET A 1 1.60 3.05 18.39
C MET A 1 1.78 3.82 19.67
N ASN A 2 0.82 3.75 20.59
CA ASN A 2 0.90 4.40 21.90
C ASN A 2 1.12 3.35 23.01
N SER A 3 1.44 3.81 24.23
CA SER A 3 1.69 2.91 25.38
C SER A 3 0.54 1.93 25.60
N THR A 4 -0.70 2.41 25.56
CA THR A 4 -1.91 1.59 25.74
C THR A 4 -1.98 0.43 24.74
N THR A 5 -1.56 0.65 23.49
CA THR A 5 -1.51 -0.43 22.49
C THR A 5 -0.52 -1.53 22.91
N HIS A 6 0.65 -1.14 23.43
CA HIS A 6 1.64 -2.10 23.90
C HIS A 6 1.16 -2.89 25.14
N ASP A 7 0.46 -2.23 26.07
CA ASP A 7 -0.08 -2.87 27.26
C ASP A 7 -1.13 -3.94 26.90
N ILE A 8 -2.02 -3.60 25.95
CA ILE A 8 -3.02 -4.54 25.44
C ILE A 8 -2.34 -5.72 24.73
N ILE A 9 -1.35 -5.47 23.87
CA ILE A 9 -0.58 -6.54 23.20
C ILE A 9 0.05 -7.47 24.24
N SER A 10 0.68 -6.92 25.28
CA SER A 10 1.28 -7.71 26.37
C SER A 10 0.23 -8.58 27.06
N SER A 11 -0.94 -8.03 27.38
CA SER A 11 -2.05 -8.79 27.96
C SER A 11 -2.49 -9.94 27.05
N LEU A 12 -2.67 -9.70 25.74
CA LEU A 12 -3.04 -10.74 24.78
C LEU A 12 -2.00 -11.88 24.72
N LEU A 13 -0.72 -11.55 24.78
CA LEU A 13 0.35 -12.56 24.83
C LEU A 13 0.24 -13.44 26.09
N THR A 14 -0.15 -12.89 27.24
CA THR A 14 -0.35 -13.69 28.46
C THR A 14 -1.52 -14.69 28.35
N TYR A 15 -2.49 -14.44 27.45
CA TYR A 15 -3.58 -15.37 27.14
C TYR A 15 -3.20 -16.45 26.11
N GLY A 16 -1.94 -16.52 25.69
CA GLY A 16 -1.44 -17.55 24.77
C GLY A 16 -1.62 -17.21 23.28
N VAL A 17 -1.82 -15.94 22.94
CA VAL A 17 -1.85 -15.49 21.54
C VAL A 17 -0.46 -15.68 20.92
N ASP A 18 -0.38 -16.44 19.83
CA ASP A 18 0.84 -16.61 19.04
C ASP A 18 0.99 -15.50 18.00
N ASN A 19 1.72 -14.45 18.36
CA ASN A 19 1.98 -13.30 17.49
C ASN A 19 2.73 -13.69 16.20
N ASN A 20 3.65 -14.66 16.26
CA ASN A 20 4.41 -15.08 15.08
C ASN A 20 3.51 -15.78 14.06
N LYS A 21 2.61 -16.65 14.53
CA LYS A 21 1.62 -17.31 13.67
C LYS A 21 0.67 -16.29 13.04
N ILE A 22 0.17 -15.32 13.80
CA ILE A 22 -0.69 -14.26 13.26
C ILE A 22 0.07 -13.44 12.21
N TYR A 23 1.28 -12.99 12.52
CA TYR A 23 2.11 -12.22 11.59
C TYR A 23 2.33 -12.99 10.28
N ASN A 24 2.69 -14.28 10.37
CA ASN A 24 2.91 -15.10 9.19
C ASN A 24 1.64 -15.27 8.35
N ASN A 25 0.49 -15.47 8.98
CA ASN A 25 -0.79 -15.63 8.29
C ASN A 25 -1.32 -14.35 7.64
N VAL A 26 -0.87 -13.17 8.10
CA VAL A 26 -1.32 -11.88 7.56
C VAL A 26 -0.34 -11.33 6.53
N TYR A 27 0.97 -11.42 6.80
CA TYR A 27 2.00 -10.75 6.00
C TYR A 27 2.84 -11.70 5.16
N ASN A 28 3.00 -12.96 5.58
CA ASN A 28 3.85 -13.97 4.90
C ASN A 28 3.06 -15.06 4.19
N SER A 29 1.82 -14.75 3.78
CA SER A 29 0.94 -15.64 3.02
C SER A 29 0.61 -15.06 1.63
N ASN A 30 1.53 -14.28 1.06
CA ASN A 30 1.32 -13.63 -0.22
C ASN A 30 1.34 -14.64 -1.37
N GLU A 31 0.40 -14.48 -2.29
CA GLU A 31 0.37 -15.17 -3.58
C GLU A 31 1.39 -14.56 -4.55
N ILE A 32 1.79 -15.33 -5.56
CA ILE A 32 2.74 -14.86 -6.58
C ILE A 32 2.19 -13.66 -7.38
N SER A 33 0.87 -13.58 -7.57
CA SER A 33 0.19 -12.48 -8.26
C SER A 33 0.45 -11.13 -7.58
N LYS A 34 0.38 -11.09 -6.24
CA LYS A 34 0.70 -9.91 -5.43
C LYS A 34 2.13 -9.45 -5.60
N LEU A 35 3.10 -10.37 -5.56
CA LEU A 35 4.52 -10.01 -5.75
C LEU A 35 4.80 -9.53 -7.19
N LYS A 36 4.15 -10.11 -8.19
CA LYS A 36 4.26 -9.65 -9.58
C LYS A 36 3.65 -8.26 -9.77
N LEU A 37 2.51 -7.97 -9.14
CA LEU A 37 1.90 -6.64 -9.19
C LEU A 37 2.73 -5.58 -8.47
N LEU A 38 3.36 -5.94 -7.35
CA LEU A 38 4.36 -5.08 -6.73
C LEU A 38 5.49 -4.75 -7.71
N SER A 39 6.01 -5.74 -8.45
CA SER A 39 7.04 -5.52 -9.47
C SER A 39 6.58 -4.54 -10.56
N VAL A 40 5.34 -4.66 -11.04
CA VAL A 40 4.76 -3.71 -12.00
C VAL A 40 4.73 -2.29 -11.43
N ALA A 41 4.21 -2.12 -10.22
CA ALA A 41 4.12 -0.81 -9.58
C ALA A 41 5.50 -0.16 -9.38
N LEU A 42 6.48 -0.94 -8.92
CA LEU A 42 7.85 -0.47 -8.71
C LEU A 42 8.55 -0.13 -10.02
N LYS A 43 8.29 -0.88 -11.10
CA LYS A 43 8.82 -0.57 -12.43
C LYS A 43 8.30 0.76 -12.96
N ASN A 44 7.05 1.09 -12.64
CA ASN A 44 6.38 2.32 -13.03
C ASN A 44 6.52 3.44 -11.98
N LEU A 45 7.44 3.30 -11.03
CA LEU A 45 7.65 4.29 -9.99
C LEU A 45 8.38 5.52 -10.54
N GLU A 46 7.78 6.68 -10.36
CA GLU A 46 8.33 7.98 -10.73
C GLU A 46 8.40 8.90 -9.50
N LEU A 47 9.39 9.79 -9.50
CA LEU A 47 9.59 10.76 -8.42
C LEU A 47 9.32 12.17 -8.92
N ILE A 48 8.48 12.88 -8.17
CA ILE A 48 8.29 14.32 -8.30
C ILE A 48 9.10 14.96 -7.17
N ILE A 49 10.40 15.12 -7.43
CA ILE A 49 11.42 15.47 -6.42
C ILE A 49 11.04 16.76 -5.68
N ASP A 50 10.65 17.79 -6.41
CA ASP A 50 10.32 19.13 -5.92
C ASP A 50 9.09 19.12 -4.98
N LYS A 51 8.27 18.07 -5.08
CA LYS A 51 7.08 17.84 -4.28
C LYS A 51 7.26 16.74 -3.23
N LYS A 52 8.44 16.10 -3.18
CA LYS A 52 8.73 14.96 -2.30
C LYS A 52 7.70 13.84 -2.45
N THR A 53 7.29 13.58 -3.70
CA THR A 53 6.21 12.64 -4.01
C THR A 53 6.72 11.46 -4.82
N ALA A 54 6.33 10.25 -4.42
CA ALA A 54 6.44 9.04 -5.23
C ALA A 54 5.10 8.75 -5.91
N LEU A 55 5.14 8.45 -7.20
CA LEU A 55 3.99 8.14 -8.03
C LEU A 55 4.17 6.74 -8.63
N MET A 56 3.13 5.93 -8.59
CA MET A 56 3.10 4.61 -9.23
C MET A 56 1.77 4.43 -9.97
N HIS A 57 1.74 3.50 -10.92
CA HIS A 57 0.49 3.10 -11.56
C HIS A 57 0.50 1.63 -11.98
N ILE A 58 -0.70 1.05 -12.05
CA ILE A 58 -0.98 -0.30 -12.57
C ILE A 58 -2.16 -0.19 -13.54
N CYS A 59 -1.94 -0.58 -14.79
CA CYS A 59 -2.99 -0.56 -15.81
C CYS A 59 -3.82 -1.86 -15.78
N GLN A 60 -5.01 -1.85 -16.36
CA GLN A 60 -5.92 -2.99 -16.43
C GLN A 60 -5.26 -4.20 -17.08
N ASN A 61 -4.46 -3.99 -18.14
CA ASN A 61 -3.72 -5.05 -18.80
C ASN A 61 -2.67 -5.71 -17.86
N ASP A 62 -2.07 -4.95 -16.95
CA ASP A 62 -1.14 -5.51 -15.95
C ASP A 62 -1.89 -6.36 -14.92
N LEU A 63 -3.09 -5.96 -14.51
CA LEU A 63 -3.95 -6.75 -13.62
C LEU A 63 -4.31 -8.09 -14.26
N ILE A 64 -4.81 -8.07 -15.50
CA ILE A 64 -5.19 -9.26 -16.26
C ILE A 64 -3.98 -10.17 -16.46
N LYS A 65 -2.85 -9.62 -16.92
CA LYS A 65 -1.62 -10.39 -17.21
C LYS A 65 -1.06 -11.09 -15.97
N ASN A 66 -1.24 -10.52 -14.79
CA ASN A 66 -0.68 -11.04 -13.54
C ASN A 66 -1.69 -11.83 -12.70
N ASN A 67 -2.86 -12.17 -13.26
CA ASN A 67 -3.94 -12.89 -12.56
C ASN A 67 -4.28 -12.22 -11.22
N TYR A 68 -4.50 -10.91 -11.27
CA TYR A 68 -4.88 -10.11 -10.11
C TYR A 68 -6.03 -10.75 -9.34
N LYS A 69 -5.89 -10.76 -8.01
CA LYS A 69 -6.99 -11.06 -7.09
C LYS A 69 -7.27 -9.84 -6.24
N LYS A 70 -8.53 -9.64 -5.88
CA LYS A 70 -8.93 -8.58 -4.95
C LYS A 70 -8.10 -8.66 -3.67
N GLY A 71 -7.36 -7.58 -3.37
CA GLY A 71 -6.44 -7.51 -2.23
C GLY A 71 -4.96 -7.58 -2.61
N ASP A 72 -4.61 -8.03 -3.82
CA ASP A 72 -3.21 -8.12 -4.24
C ASP A 72 -2.52 -6.75 -4.36
N SER A 73 -3.29 -5.66 -4.50
CA SER A 73 -2.77 -4.30 -4.51
C SER A 73 -2.59 -3.67 -3.13
N GLU A 74 -2.99 -4.37 -2.06
CA GLU A 74 -2.96 -3.84 -0.71
C GLU A 74 -1.52 -3.59 -0.24
N GLY A 75 -1.28 -2.39 0.29
CA GLY A 75 0.00 -1.99 0.86
C GLY A 75 1.06 -1.55 -0.15
N ILE A 76 0.86 -1.74 -1.47
CA ILE A 76 1.84 -1.36 -2.50
C ILE A 76 2.20 0.13 -2.44
N VAL A 77 1.21 1.02 -2.22
CA VAL A 77 1.42 2.47 -2.07
C VAL A 77 2.44 2.83 -0.98
N ASN A 78 2.62 2.00 0.05
CA ASN A 78 3.55 2.28 1.14
C ASN A 78 5.01 2.19 0.69
N TYR A 79 5.32 1.46 -0.39
CA TYR A 79 6.70 1.33 -0.88
C TYR A 79 7.28 2.67 -1.33
N GLY A 80 6.48 3.57 -1.91
CA GLY A 80 6.95 4.91 -2.27
C GLY A 80 7.45 5.70 -1.06
N LEU A 81 6.83 5.51 0.12
CA LEU A 81 7.27 6.16 1.36
C LEU A 81 8.59 5.59 1.90
N THR A 82 9.07 4.44 1.43
CA THR A 82 10.36 3.88 1.87
C THR A 82 11.56 4.66 1.32
N LEU A 83 11.35 5.46 0.27
CA LEU A 83 12.40 6.27 -0.35
C LEU A 83 12.76 7.47 0.53
N SER A 84 14.06 7.76 0.60
CA SER A 84 14.58 8.90 1.37
C SER A 84 14.02 10.22 0.83
N GLY A 85 13.58 11.09 1.74
CA GLY A 85 13.06 12.41 1.40
C GLY A 85 11.63 12.45 0.85
N ILE A 86 10.98 11.31 0.62
CA ILE A 86 9.59 11.23 0.17
C ILE A 86 8.63 11.38 1.37
N GLN A 87 7.70 12.32 1.25
CA GLN A 87 6.67 12.60 2.24
C GLN A 87 5.27 12.16 1.79
N PHE A 88 5.06 11.99 0.47
CA PHE A 88 3.79 11.60 -0.10
C PHE A 88 3.96 10.50 -1.15
N SER A 89 3.08 9.50 -1.14
CA SER A 89 3.08 8.40 -2.09
C SER A 89 1.68 8.17 -2.63
N VAL A 90 1.59 8.02 -3.95
CA VAL A 90 0.34 7.83 -4.67
C VAL A 90 0.46 6.64 -5.60
N ILE A 91 -0.59 5.83 -5.66
CA ILE A 91 -0.74 4.81 -6.71
C ILE A 91 -2.10 4.93 -7.39
N PHE A 92 -2.09 4.87 -8.71
CA PHE A 92 -3.27 4.78 -9.56
C PHE A 92 -3.42 3.34 -10.05
N ILE A 93 -4.60 2.76 -9.86
CA ILE A 93 -4.87 1.38 -10.30
C ILE A 93 -6.16 1.40 -11.10
N GLU A 94 -6.10 0.99 -12.36
CA GLU A 94 -7.31 0.84 -13.19
C GLU A 94 -8.23 -0.25 -12.61
N ASP A 95 -9.53 -0.12 -12.85
CA ASP A 95 -10.49 -1.17 -12.52
C ASP A 95 -10.31 -2.36 -13.48
N GLU A 96 -10.46 -3.57 -12.96
CA GLU A 96 -10.31 -4.80 -13.73
C GLU A 96 -11.40 -4.97 -14.80
N ASN A 97 -12.60 -4.42 -14.56
CA ASN A 97 -13.79 -4.64 -15.39
C ASN A 97 -14.30 -3.37 -16.07
N GLU A 98 -14.03 -2.19 -15.49
CA GLU A 98 -14.53 -0.91 -15.99
C GLU A 98 -13.41 -0.06 -16.61
N LYS A 99 -13.50 0.19 -17.93
CA LYS A 99 -12.55 1.08 -18.61
C LYS A 99 -12.65 2.50 -18.08
N ASN A 100 -11.50 3.18 -17.96
CA ASN A 100 -11.37 4.56 -17.48
C ASN A 100 -11.83 4.78 -16.02
N LYS A 101 -11.98 3.71 -15.24
CA LYS A 101 -12.21 3.80 -13.79
C LYS A 101 -10.90 3.53 -13.06
N PHE A 102 -10.59 4.37 -12.08
CA PHE A 102 -9.34 4.30 -11.33
C PHE A 102 -9.62 4.27 -9.83
N LYS A 103 -8.97 3.35 -9.14
CA LYS A 103 -8.79 3.39 -7.69
C LYS A 103 -7.48 4.11 -7.40
N ILE A 104 -7.57 5.16 -6.59
CA ILE A 104 -6.40 5.92 -6.16
C ILE A 104 -6.16 5.63 -4.68
N SER A 105 -4.91 5.37 -4.31
CA SER A 105 -4.51 5.24 -2.91
C SER A 105 -3.43 6.24 -2.57
N PHE A 106 -3.64 6.97 -1.48
CA PHE A 106 -2.73 7.98 -0.95
C PHE A 106 -2.13 7.50 0.36
N ARG A 107 -0.84 7.78 0.55
CA ARG A 107 -0.14 7.62 1.84
C ARG A 107 0.82 8.77 2.05
N SER A 108 0.93 9.19 3.29
CA SER A 108 1.90 10.21 3.69
C SER A 108 2.71 9.77 4.91
N LYS A 109 3.87 10.40 5.06
CA LYS A 109 4.66 10.45 6.29
C LYS A 109 4.59 11.85 6.87
N GLU A 110 4.99 11.96 8.14
CA GLU A 110 5.10 13.24 8.84
C GLU A 110 3.76 13.99 8.77
N ASP A 111 3.80 15.28 8.46
CA ASP A 111 2.66 16.17 8.61
C ASP A 111 1.91 16.44 7.29
N PHE A 112 2.17 15.68 6.21
CA PHE A 112 1.42 15.87 4.96
C PHE A 112 -0.01 15.31 5.09
N PRO A 113 -1.07 16.14 4.97
CA PRO A 113 -2.44 15.72 5.22
C PRO A 113 -3.04 15.05 3.97
N CYS A 114 -2.75 13.76 3.77
CA CYS A 114 -3.21 13.04 2.58
C CYS A 114 -4.75 12.92 2.50
N ASN A 115 -5.44 12.97 3.63
CA ASN A 115 -6.90 13.00 3.72
C ASN A 115 -7.48 14.32 3.18
N GLU A 116 -6.87 15.46 3.52
CA GLU A 116 -7.29 16.77 2.99
C GLU A 116 -6.99 16.86 1.50
N PHE A 117 -5.81 16.39 1.08
CA PHE A 117 -5.47 16.29 -0.34
C PHE A 117 -6.52 15.48 -1.10
N ALA A 118 -6.89 14.30 -0.60
CA ALA A 118 -7.92 13.49 -1.24
C ALA A 118 -9.25 14.25 -1.37
N SER A 119 -9.75 14.81 -0.26
CA SER A 119 -11.05 15.50 -0.22
C SER A 119 -11.12 16.77 -1.08
N ASN A 120 -9.99 17.44 -1.33
CA ASN A 120 -9.96 18.68 -2.09
C ASN A 120 -9.89 18.46 -3.60
N PHE A 121 -9.41 17.29 -4.04
CA PHE A 121 -9.10 17.04 -5.46
C PHE A 121 -9.86 15.84 -6.06
N PHE A 122 -10.50 15.00 -5.25
CA PHE A 122 -11.23 13.78 -5.68
C PHE A 122 -12.51 13.58 -4.87
#